data_AF-A0A9W9ZEG3-F1
#
_entry.id   AF-A0A9W9ZEG3-F1
#
_cell.length_a   1.000
_cell.length_b   1.000
_cell.length_c   1.000
_cell.angle_alpha   90.00
_cell.angle_beta   90.00
_cell.angle_gamma   90.00
#
_symmetry.space_group_name_H-M   'P 1'
#
loop_
_entity.id
_entity.type
_entity.pdbx_description
1 polymer ?
#
loop_
_entity_poly.entity_id
_entity_poly.type
_entity_poly.pdbx_seq_one_letter_code
_entity_poly.pdbx_strand_id
1 'polypeptide(L)'
;MYADATVMDTFERDAVCVTADYTLQKDGKIGVLNGERLETETGDGKNITGYAYIPDSKEPGKLKVHLDGVPLDAPYWVVKLGPASFGDNGLYQYAVVTDNLQATLFVLARDVDTFKNQFDEDVTSWLAENGFTHFWNKPIPTVQNKNCLYLVKRASPYQTLREFLAREY
;
A
#
# COMPACT_ATOMS: atom_id res chain seq x y z
N MET A 1 -9.17 5.28 -3.70
CA MET A 1 -8.05 4.99 -2.76
C MET A 1 -8.14 5.96 -1.61
N TYR A 2 -7.89 5.47 -0.40
CA TYR A 2 -8.20 6.19 0.82
C TYR A 2 -7.16 5.89 1.90
N ALA A 3 -6.96 6.86 2.77
CA ALA A 3 -6.39 6.68 4.09
C ALA A 3 -7.42 7.14 5.15
N ASP A 4 -7.04 7.21 6.42
CA ASP A 4 -7.83 7.90 7.45
C ASP A 4 -7.06 9.04 8.12
N ALA A 5 -7.71 9.72 9.07
CA ALA A 5 -7.10 10.85 9.76
C ALA A 5 -5.91 10.40 10.62
N THR A 6 -5.96 9.22 11.24
CA THR A 6 -4.83 8.69 12.01
C THR A 6 -3.58 8.59 11.13
N VAL A 7 -3.69 8.04 9.92
CA VAL A 7 -2.61 7.95 8.94
C VAL A 7 -2.12 9.33 8.53
N MET A 8 -3.05 10.18 8.05
CA MET A 8 -2.73 11.47 7.44
C MET A 8 -2.28 12.53 8.45
N ASP A 9 -2.60 12.39 9.74
CA ASP A 9 -2.18 13.33 10.78
C ASP A 9 -0.88 12.88 11.47
N THR A 10 -0.40 11.66 11.23
CA THR A 10 0.81 11.11 11.87
C THR A 10 1.94 10.85 10.89
N PHE A 11 2.03 9.65 10.30
CA PHE A 11 3.21 9.19 9.57
C PHE A 11 3.18 9.51 8.06
N GLU A 12 2.01 9.79 7.48
CA GLU A 12 1.84 10.27 6.09
C GLU A 12 1.36 11.74 6.07
N ARG A 13 1.78 12.54 7.05
CA ARG A 13 1.40 13.96 7.10
C ARG A 13 1.87 14.70 5.86
N ASP A 14 0.93 15.46 5.28
CA ASP A 14 1.12 16.22 4.05
C ASP A 14 1.50 15.37 2.83
N ALA A 15 1.34 14.05 2.90
CA ALA A 15 1.67 13.14 1.82
C ALA A 15 0.60 13.11 0.73
N VAL A 16 1.04 13.19 -0.52
CA VAL A 16 0.23 12.98 -1.72
C VAL A 16 0.94 12.00 -2.64
N CYS A 17 0.22 11.44 -3.63
CA CYS A 17 0.78 10.51 -4.61
C CYS A 17 1.46 9.30 -3.98
N VAL A 18 0.96 8.83 -2.83
CA VAL A 18 1.56 7.75 -2.06
C VAL A 18 1.51 6.42 -2.81
N THR A 19 2.56 5.63 -2.72
CA THR A 19 2.67 4.32 -3.36
C THR A 19 3.27 3.32 -2.39
N ALA A 20 2.85 2.06 -2.50
CA ALA A 20 3.48 0.94 -1.81
C ALA A 20 3.83 -0.15 -2.85
N ASP A 21 5.12 -0.32 -3.11
CA ASP A 21 5.63 -1.35 -4.00
C ASP A 21 6.09 -2.58 -3.19
N TYR A 22 5.60 -3.74 -3.59
CA TYR A 22 5.84 -5.00 -2.90
C TYR A 22 6.71 -5.95 -3.71
N THR A 23 7.62 -6.65 -3.03
CA THR A 23 8.46 -7.70 -3.63
C THR A 23 8.47 -8.94 -2.76
N LEU A 24 8.41 -10.14 -3.36
CA LEU A 24 8.55 -11.39 -2.61
C LEU A 24 10.04 -11.70 -2.41
N GLN A 25 10.46 -11.84 -1.17
CA GLN A 25 11.84 -12.18 -0.81
C GLN A 25 12.04 -13.70 -0.71
N LYS A 26 13.30 -14.15 -0.81
CA LYS A 26 13.66 -15.58 -0.76
C LYS A 26 13.32 -16.25 0.57
N ASP A 27 13.30 -15.49 1.66
CA ASP A 27 12.96 -15.95 3.00
C ASP A 27 11.44 -15.96 3.27
N GLY A 28 10.63 -15.63 2.26
CA GLY A 28 9.17 -15.58 2.35
C GLY A 28 8.61 -14.26 2.90
N LYS A 29 9.46 -13.29 3.26
CA LYS A 29 9.00 -11.94 3.63
C LYS A 29 8.60 -11.15 2.39
N ILE A 30 7.82 -10.10 2.61
CA ILE A 30 7.41 -9.16 1.56
C ILE A 30 8.24 -7.88 1.72
N GLY A 31 9.17 -7.59 0.82
CA GLY A 31 9.84 -6.29 0.79
C GLY A 31 8.85 -5.18 0.47
N VAL A 32 8.98 -4.05 1.17
CA VAL A 32 8.11 -2.87 1.04
C VAL A 32 8.98 -1.68 0.65
N LEU A 33 8.55 -0.95 -0.38
CA LEU A 33 9.03 0.38 -0.70
C LEU A 33 7.83 1.31 -0.73
N ASN A 34 7.72 2.17 0.28
CA ASN A 34 6.74 3.23 0.31
C ASN A 34 7.35 4.50 -0.28
N GLY A 35 6.57 5.22 -1.09
CA GLY A 35 6.98 6.46 -1.72
C GLY A 35 5.86 7.50 -1.63
N GLU A 36 6.23 8.76 -1.53
CA GLU A 36 5.28 9.87 -1.44
C GLU A 36 5.86 11.15 -2.05
N ARG A 37 4.99 12.14 -2.25
CA ARG A 37 5.31 13.54 -2.49
C ARG A 37 4.78 14.37 -1.34
N LEU A 38 5.50 15.41 -0.95
CA LEU A 38 5.08 16.32 0.12
C LEU A 38 4.32 17.51 -0.45
N GLU A 39 3.16 17.79 0.16
CA GLU A 39 2.24 18.92 -0.05
C GLU A 39 1.57 18.99 -1.44
N THR A 40 2.32 18.73 -2.51
CA THR A 40 1.85 18.83 -3.90
C THR A 40 2.33 17.65 -4.73
N GLU A 41 1.67 17.39 -5.86
CA GLU A 41 1.96 16.23 -6.73
C GLU A 41 3.38 16.23 -7.32
N THR A 42 4.05 17.38 -7.27
CA THR A 42 5.41 17.61 -7.78
C THR A 42 6.40 18.03 -6.69
N GLY A 43 5.98 18.03 -5.43
CA GLY A 43 6.82 18.41 -4.29
C GLY A 43 7.96 17.42 -4.03
N ASP A 44 8.66 17.66 -2.92
CA ASP A 44 9.79 16.83 -2.52
C ASP A 44 9.36 15.37 -2.38
N GLY A 45 10.15 14.47 -2.98
CA GLY A 45 9.90 13.05 -2.93
C GLY A 45 10.52 12.43 -1.69
N LYS A 46 9.73 11.67 -0.93
CA LYS A 46 10.19 10.91 0.24
C LYS A 46 9.88 9.44 0.05
N ASN A 47 10.72 8.58 0.62
CA ASN A 47 10.53 7.14 0.56
C ASN A 47 11.06 6.48 1.84
N ILE A 48 10.54 5.28 2.11
CA ILE A 48 10.99 4.43 3.20
C ILE A 48 10.89 2.97 2.75
N THR A 49 11.91 2.18 3.11
CA THR A 49 11.98 0.75 2.83
C THR A 49 11.69 -0.07 4.08
N GLY A 50 11.39 -1.34 3.88
CA GLY A 50 11.17 -2.27 4.97
C GLY A 50 10.71 -3.63 4.49
N TYR A 51 10.06 -4.38 5.38
CA TYR A 51 9.46 -5.66 5.05
C TYR A 51 8.20 -5.94 5.87
N ALA A 52 7.27 -6.70 5.28
CA ALA A 52 6.15 -7.31 5.96
C ALA A 52 6.38 -8.81 6.16
N TYR A 53 5.81 -9.37 7.23
CA TYR A 53 5.87 -10.79 7.52
C TYR A 53 4.62 -11.27 8.24
N ILE A 54 4.33 -12.58 8.15
CA ILE A 54 3.19 -13.22 8.81
C ILE A 54 3.67 -13.77 10.16
N PRO A 55 3.26 -13.21 11.30
CA PRO A 55 3.68 -13.68 12.62
C PRO A 55 2.99 -14.99 13.04
N ASP A 56 1.77 -15.24 12.56
CA ASP A 56 1.03 -16.49 12.78
C ASP A 56 0.50 -17.02 11.44
N SER A 57 1.00 -18.18 11.02
CA SER A 57 0.60 -18.84 9.77
C SER A 57 -0.89 -19.22 9.73
N LYS A 58 -1.57 -19.29 10.87
CA LYS A 58 -3.02 -19.56 10.95
C LYS A 58 -3.86 -18.34 10.63
N GLU A 59 -3.28 -17.15 10.71
CA GLU A 59 -3.95 -15.87 10.42
C GLU A 59 -3.16 -15.09 9.33
N PRO A 60 -3.06 -15.60 8.10
CA PRO A 60 -2.15 -15.07 7.07
C PRO A 60 -2.47 -13.63 6.63
N GLY A 61 -3.69 -13.15 6.89
CA GLY A 61 -4.07 -11.75 6.65
C GLY A 61 -3.59 -10.76 7.71
N LYS A 62 -3.08 -11.22 8.87
CA LYS A 62 -2.65 -10.38 9.99
C LYS A 62 -1.13 -10.21 10.02
N LEU A 63 -0.61 -9.43 9.08
CA LEU A 63 0.83 -9.21 8.97
C LEU A 63 1.33 -8.21 10.03
N LYS A 64 2.65 -8.17 10.17
CA LYS A 64 3.39 -7.05 10.74
C LYS A 64 4.29 -6.44 9.68
N VAL A 65 4.48 -5.13 9.75
CA VAL A 65 5.39 -4.36 8.92
C VAL A 65 6.50 -3.78 9.79
N HIS A 66 7.73 -3.98 9.35
CA HIS A 66 8.93 -3.32 9.86
C HIS A 66 9.40 -2.31 8.81
N LEU A 67 9.61 -1.06 9.20
CA LEU A 67 10.16 -0.02 8.32
C LEU A 67 11.52 0.43 8.84
N ASP A 68 12.46 0.66 7.93
CA ASP A 68 13.83 1.01 8.28
C ASP A 68 13.89 2.32 9.08
N GLY A 69 14.53 2.27 10.25
CA GLY A 69 14.63 3.42 11.15
C GLY A 69 13.40 3.65 12.05
N VAL A 70 12.35 2.83 11.93
CA VAL A 70 11.19 2.84 12.83
C VAL A 70 11.41 1.79 13.94
N PRO A 71 11.31 2.15 15.23
CA PRO A 71 11.75 1.29 16.32
C PRO A 71 10.83 0.09 16.60
N LEU A 72 9.58 0.11 16.13
CA LEU A 72 8.57 -0.88 16.44
C LEU A 72 7.85 -1.34 15.17
N ASP A 73 7.60 -2.64 15.10
CA ASP A 73 6.79 -3.23 14.04
C ASP A 73 5.32 -2.87 14.25
N ALA A 74 4.65 -2.46 13.17
CA ALA A 74 3.24 -2.09 13.18
C ALA A 74 2.36 -3.24 12.63
N PRO A 75 1.14 -3.44 13.14
CA PRO A 75 0.15 -4.31 12.53
C PRO A 75 -0.20 -3.85 11.10
N TYR A 76 -0.35 -4.81 10.19
CA TYR A 76 -0.77 -4.56 8.81
C TYR A 76 -1.75 -5.67 8.38
N TRP A 77 -3.02 -5.47 8.69
CA TRP A 77 -4.05 -6.50 8.57
C TRP A 77 -4.86 -6.30 7.29
N VAL A 78 -4.71 -7.22 6.34
CA VAL A 78 -5.50 -7.25 5.11
C VAL A 78 -6.87 -7.84 5.43
N VAL A 79 -7.90 -7.00 5.41
CA VAL A 79 -9.27 -7.38 5.84
C VAL A 79 -10.25 -7.54 4.69
N LYS A 80 -9.92 -7.02 3.50
CA LYS A 80 -10.70 -7.22 2.28
C LYS A 80 -9.80 -7.19 1.05
N LEU A 81 -10.13 -8.02 0.07
CA LEU A 81 -9.49 -8.06 -1.24
C LEU A 81 -10.54 -7.87 -2.32
N GLY A 82 -10.15 -7.19 -3.40
CA GLY A 82 -10.93 -7.12 -4.62
C GLY A 82 -10.83 -8.39 -5.46
N PRO A 83 -11.43 -8.41 -6.67
CA PRO A 83 -11.27 -9.51 -7.60
C PRO A 83 -9.81 -9.70 -8.03
N ALA A 84 -9.39 -10.96 -8.22
CA ALA A 84 -8.06 -11.36 -8.70
C ALA A 84 -7.95 -11.27 -10.24
N SER A 85 -8.23 -10.09 -10.80
CA SER A 85 -8.36 -9.88 -12.26
C SER A 85 -7.41 -8.81 -12.82
N PHE A 86 -6.49 -8.28 -12.02
CA PHE A 86 -5.55 -7.26 -12.47
C PHE A 86 -4.33 -7.86 -13.17
N GLY A 87 -4.17 -7.53 -14.45
CA GLY A 87 -3.06 -7.98 -15.31
C GLY A 87 -3.05 -9.48 -15.56
N ASP A 88 -2.08 -9.94 -16.35
CA ASP A 88 -2.00 -11.34 -16.82
C ASP A 88 -1.75 -12.34 -15.68
N ASN A 89 -1.18 -11.88 -14.57
CA ASN A 89 -0.89 -12.71 -13.40
C ASN A 89 -2.08 -12.84 -12.43
N GLY A 90 -3.25 -12.26 -12.75
CA GLY A 90 -4.46 -12.38 -11.93
C GLY A 90 -4.29 -11.78 -10.53
N LEU A 91 -3.68 -10.60 -10.42
CA LEU A 91 -3.50 -9.94 -9.13
C LEU A 91 -4.82 -9.36 -8.61
N TYR A 92 -4.93 -9.17 -7.30
CA TYR A 92 -6.06 -8.45 -6.72
C TYR A 92 -6.08 -6.99 -7.16
N GLN A 93 -7.27 -6.52 -7.58
CA GLN A 93 -7.50 -5.15 -8.03
C GLN A 93 -7.28 -4.12 -6.92
N TYR A 94 -7.66 -4.46 -5.69
CA TYR A 94 -7.51 -3.61 -4.51
C TYR A 94 -7.36 -4.44 -3.23
N ALA A 95 -6.93 -3.79 -2.16
CA ALA A 95 -6.91 -4.32 -0.80
C ALA A 95 -7.37 -3.24 0.19
N VAL A 96 -8.08 -3.66 1.24
CA VAL A 96 -8.35 -2.84 2.42
C VAL A 96 -7.48 -3.37 3.56
N VAL A 97 -6.72 -2.46 4.17
CA VAL A 97 -5.77 -2.76 5.22
C VAL A 97 -6.06 -1.89 6.44
N THR A 98 -5.97 -2.48 7.62
CA THR A 98 -6.13 -1.80 8.90
C THR A 98 -5.21 -2.41 9.96
N ASP A 99 -5.40 -2.07 11.23
CA ASP A 99 -4.71 -2.65 12.37
C ASP A 99 -5.67 -3.37 13.32
N ASN A 100 -5.13 -3.94 14.40
CA ASN A 100 -5.88 -4.71 15.38
C ASN A 100 -6.90 -3.91 16.21
N LEU A 101 -6.84 -2.58 16.16
CA LEU A 101 -7.75 -1.65 16.84
C LEU A 101 -8.64 -0.89 15.85
N GLN A 102 -8.52 -1.14 14.54
CA GLN A 102 -9.19 -0.38 13.49
C GLN A 102 -8.86 1.13 13.54
N ALA A 103 -7.66 1.47 13.99
CA ALA A 103 -7.24 2.85 14.20
C ALA A 103 -6.69 3.51 12.93
N THR A 104 -6.13 2.71 12.02
CA THR A 104 -5.59 3.10 10.71
C THR A 104 -6.37 2.44 9.58
N LEU A 105 -6.42 3.09 8.43
CA LEU A 105 -7.07 2.58 7.23
C LEU A 105 -6.18 2.89 6.02
N PHE A 106 -5.98 1.88 5.17
CA PHE A 106 -5.46 2.05 3.83
C PHE A 106 -6.34 1.30 2.84
N VAL A 107 -6.80 1.99 1.80
CA VAL A 107 -7.45 1.39 0.64
C VAL A 107 -6.53 1.53 -0.56
N LEU A 108 -5.84 0.45 -0.87
CA LEU A 108 -4.84 0.36 -1.93
C LEU A 108 -5.47 -0.18 -3.21
N ALA A 109 -5.08 0.37 -4.35
CA ALA A 109 -5.52 -0.10 -5.66
C ALA A 109 -4.34 -0.25 -6.62
N ARG A 110 -4.45 -1.20 -7.55
CA ARG A 110 -3.44 -1.39 -8.62
C ARG A 110 -3.55 -0.35 -9.74
N ASP A 111 -4.76 0.13 -10.00
CA ASP A 111 -5.06 1.18 -10.97
C ASP A 111 -6.11 2.14 -10.41
N VAL A 112 -5.81 3.44 -10.50
CA VAL A 112 -6.61 4.50 -9.87
C VAL A 112 -7.95 4.67 -10.56
N ASP A 113 -7.97 4.66 -11.89
CA ASP A 113 -9.17 4.92 -12.68
C ASP A 113 -10.12 3.74 -12.64
N THR A 114 -9.60 2.51 -12.76
CA THR A 114 -10.38 1.28 -12.59
C THR A 114 -11.01 1.23 -11.22
N PHE A 115 -10.26 1.55 -10.15
CA PHE A 115 -10.82 1.58 -8.80
C PHE A 115 -11.97 2.58 -8.67
N LYS A 116 -11.74 3.83 -9.07
CA LYS A 116 -12.76 4.89 -8.98
C LYS A 116 -14.03 4.54 -9.75
N ASN A 117 -13.89 3.91 -10.91
CA ASN A 117 -15.02 3.62 -11.79
C ASN A 117 -15.76 2.32 -11.44
N GLN A 118 -15.10 1.34 -10.82
CA GLN A 118 -15.67 0.00 -10.65
C GLN A 118 -15.80 -0.47 -9.20
N PHE A 119 -15.02 0.08 -8.27
CA PHE A 119 -14.91 -0.47 -6.91
C PHE A 119 -15.14 0.55 -5.79
N ASP A 120 -15.17 1.85 -6.11
CA ASP A 120 -15.25 2.93 -5.12
C ASP A 120 -16.51 2.85 -4.25
N GLU A 121 -17.69 2.71 -4.88
CA GLU A 121 -18.98 2.63 -4.20
C GLU A 121 -19.08 1.37 -3.31
N ASP A 122 -18.70 0.21 -3.85
CA ASP A 122 -18.70 -1.06 -3.11
C ASP A 122 -17.75 -1.02 -1.91
N VAL A 123 -16.56 -0.45 -2.08
CA VAL A 123 -15.55 -0.39 -1.02
C VAL A 123 -15.97 0.62 0.05
N THR A 124 -16.45 1.80 -0.33
CA THR A 124 -16.92 2.81 0.65
C THR A 124 -18.14 2.33 1.43
N SER A 125 -19.06 1.61 0.78
CA SER A 125 -20.20 0.96 1.45
C SER A 125 -19.73 -0.10 2.45
N TRP A 126 -18.82 -0.98 2.02
CA TRP A 126 -18.24 -2.00 2.91
C TRP A 126 -17.51 -1.36 4.10
N LEU A 127 -16.75 -0.29 3.88
CA LEU A 127 -16.06 0.45 4.95
C LEU A 127 -17.07 0.98 5.99
N ALA A 128 -18.18 1.57 5.54
CA ALA A 128 -19.21 2.07 6.43
C ALA A 128 -19.86 0.94 7.25
N GLU A 129 -20.22 -0.18 6.60
CA GLU A 129 -20.79 -1.36 7.24
C GLU A 129 -19.85 -2.01 8.28
N ASN A 130 -18.54 -1.86 8.08
CA ASN A 130 -17.50 -2.45 8.93
C ASN A 130 -16.89 -1.46 9.93
N GLY A 131 -17.52 -0.30 10.18
CA GLY A 131 -17.16 0.59 11.29
C GLY A 131 -16.12 1.68 10.98
N PHE A 132 -15.73 1.86 9.71
CA PHE A 132 -14.90 2.99 9.27
C PHE A 132 -15.75 4.24 9.04
N THR A 133 -16.45 4.67 10.08
CA THR A 133 -17.40 5.81 10.04
C THR A 133 -17.06 6.90 11.04
N HIS A 134 -16.13 6.65 11.95
CA HIS A 134 -15.73 7.61 12.97
C HIS A 134 -14.84 8.70 12.38
N PHE A 135 -14.76 9.86 13.04
CA PHE A 135 -13.98 10.97 12.49
C PHE A 135 -12.50 10.63 12.31
N TRP A 136 -11.95 9.70 13.10
CA TRP A 136 -10.55 9.29 13.05
C TRP A 136 -10.25 8.20 12.02
N ASN A 137 -11.21 7.31 11.72
CA ASN A 137 -11.01 6.14 10.85
C ASN A 137 -11.86 6.14 9.56
N LYS A 138 -12.71 7.16 9.34
CA LYS A 138 -13.47 7.30 8.10
C LYS A 138 -12.52 7.49 6.91
N PRO A 139 -12.89 6.98 5.72
CA PRO A 139 -12.05 7.14 4.53
C PRO A 139 -11.89 8.61 4.13
N ILE A 140 -10.65 9.02 3.93
CA ILE A 140 -10.22 10.30 3.38
C ILE A 140 -9.53 10.01 2.04
N PRO A 141 -10.00 10.60 0.92
CA PRO A 141 -9.39 10.35 -0.38
C PRO A 141 -7.94 10.80 -0.40
N THR A 142 -7.05 9.91 -0.81
CA THR A 142 -5.64 10.26 -1.06
C THR A 142 -5.50 10.83 -2.47
N VAL A 143 -4.72 11.90 -2.62
CA VAL A 143 -4.47 12.51 -3.94
C VAL A 143 -3.69 11.54 -4.82
N GLN A 144 -4.36 11.05 -5.86
CA GLN A 144 -3.84 10.15 -6.89
C GLN A 144 -4.38 10.63 -8.24
N ASN A 145 -3.54 11.31 -9.01
CA ASN A 145 -3.93 11.89 -10.30
C ASN A 145 -2.74 11.90 -11.27
N LYS A 146 -3.01 12.34 -12.51
CA LYS A 146 -2.01 12.36 -13.59
C LYS A 146 -0.84 13.33 -13.39
N ASN A 147 -0.93 14.27 -12.44
CA ASN A 147 0.15 15.21 -12.12
C ASN A 147 1.16 14.61 -11.15
N CYS A 148 0.82 13.48 -10.51
CA CYS A 148 1.70 12.79 -9.58
C CYS A 148 3.00 12.34 -10.24
N LEU A 149 4.12 12.82 -9.71
CA LEU A 149 5.44 12.31 -10.07
C LEU A 149 5.77 11.09 -9.22
N TYR A 150 5.28 9.91 -9.62
CA TYR A 150 5.56 8.66 -8.90
C TYR A 150 7.06 8.31 -8.93
N LEU A 151 7.51 7.54 -7.94
CA LEU A 151 8.85 6.96 -7.97
C LEU A 151 9.01 6.14 -9.25
N VAL A 152 10.07 6.40 -10.00
CA VAL A 152 10.46 5.51 -11.09
C VAL A 152 10.77 4.18 -10.45
N LYS A 153 10.04 3.12 -10.84
CA LYS A 153 10.36 1.75 -10.45
C LYS A 153 11.81 1.48 -10.82
N ARG A 154 12.71 1.57 -9.85
CA ARG A 154 14.05 1.02 -10.01
C ARG A 154 13.84 -0.47 -10.17
N ALA A 155 14.45 -1.05 -11.21
CA ALA A 155 14.60 -2.50 -11.29
C ALA A 155 15.03 -2.98 -9.90
N SER A 156 14.29 -3.91 -9.32
CA SER A 156 14.59 -4.41 -7.99
C SER A 156 16.07 -4.80 -7.97
N PRO A 157 16.87 -4.49 -6.94
CA PRO A 157 18.20 -5.09 -6.82
C PRO A 157 18.14 -6.64 -6.76
N TYR A 158 16.94 -7.21 -6.58
CA TYR A 158 16.64 -8.63 -6.68
C TYR A 158 16.13 -9.08 -8.07
N GLN A 159 15.95 -8.17 -9.04
CA GLN A 159 16.01 -8.52 -10.46
C GLN A 159 17.47 -8.89 -10.75
N THR A 160 17.68 -10.19 -10.60
CA THR A 160 18.95 -10.84 -10.31
C THR A 160 20.10 -10.42 -11.22
N LEU A 161 21.33 -10.50 -10.70
CA LEU A 161 22.59 -10.56 -11.46
C LEU A 161 22.50 -11.46 -12.73
N ARG A 162 21.60 -12.45 -12.74
CA ARG A 162 21.27 -13.28 -13.91
C ARG A 162 20.64 -12.52 -15.08
N GLU A 163 19.75 -11.55 -14.84
CA GLU A 163 19.16 -10.72 -15.91
C GLU A 163 20.16 -9.69 -16.45
N PHE A 164 21.07 -9.21 -15.58
CA PHE A 164 22.18 -8.35 -15.99
C PHE A 164 23.20 -9.12 -16.85
N LEU A 165 23.55 -10.35 -16.46
CA LEU A 165 24.47 -11.22 -17.23
C LEU A 165 23.83 -11.84 -18.48
N ALA A 166 22.51 -11.91 -18.57
CA ALA A 166 21.79 -12.42 -19.75
C ALA A 166 21.67 -11.38 -20.89
N ARG A 167 22.11 -10.13 -20.68
CA ARG A 167 22.09 -9.06 -21.70
C ARG A 167 23.43 -8.86 -22.42
N GLU A 168 24.45 -9.64 -22.09
CA GLU A 168 25.78 -9.59 -22.74
C GLU A 168 26.12 -10.84 -23.58
N TYR A 169 25.13 -11.45 -24.22
CA TYR A 169 25.34 -12.40 -25.32
C TYR A 169 24.39 -12.13 -26.48
#